data_AF-A0A1C5G156-F1
#
_entry.id   AF-A0A1C5G156-F1
#
_cell.length_a   1.000
_cell.length_b   1.000
_cell.length_c   1.000
_cell.angle_alpha   90.00
_cell.angle_beta   90.00
_cell.angle_gamma   90.00
#
_symmetry.space_group_name_H-M   'P 1'
#
loop_
_entity.id
_entity.type
_entity.pdbx_description
1 polymer ?
#
loop_
_entity_poly.entity_id
_entity_poly.type
_entity_poly.pdbx_seq_one_letter_code
_entity_poly.pdbx_strand_id
1 'polypeptide(L)'
;MTSESGGPRCERGAGDAAEHPAPTDSEPLRRFAGIWCRAVHPLAATTMTPEAFEEYLLPLAHRLSAALRSSPFDTEAAYGVGAALVDAQCTEPEALPAILGVIDAHLVSCSTPAAPSRQPSAEP
;
A
#
# COMPACT_ATOMS: atom_id res chain seq x y z
N MET A 1 -2.47 20.25 59.36
CA MET A 1 -1.05 20.65 59.28
C MET A 1 -0.23 19.37 59.50
N THR A 2 0.51 18.78 58.56
CA THR A 2 0.95 19.13 57.19
C THR A 2 1.37 17.83 56.48
N SER A 3 1.19 17.58 55.18
CA SER A 3 0.52 18.33 54.09
C SER A 3 0.16 17.36 52.95
N GLU A 4 -0.71 17.77 52.02
CA GLU A 4 -1.06 17.00 50.83
C GLU A 4 0.00 17.16 49.73
N SER A 5 0.63 16.06 49.31
CA SER A 5 1.67 16.08 48.28
C SER A 5 1.04 15.91 46.89
N GLY A 6 0.86 17.02 46.19
CA GLY A 6 0.37 17.02 44.81
C GLY A 6 1.40 16.45 43.84
N GLY A 7 1.16 15.25 43.31
CA GLY A 7 1.90 14.73 42.16
C GLY A 7 1.48 15.43 40.86
N PRO A 8 2.39 15.68 39.90
CA PRO A 8 2.04 16.33 38.65
C PRO A 8 1.11 15.45 37.83
N ARG A 9 -0.08 15.98 37.54
CA ARG A 9 -1.03 15.44 36.57
C ARG A 9 -0.37 15.51 35.19
N CYS A 10 0.10 14.36 34.68
CA CYS A 10 0.50 14.24 33.28
C CYS A 10 -0.74 14.37 32.41
N GLU A 11 -1.07 15.61 32.04
CA GLU A 11 -2.07 15.89 31.01
C GLU A 11 -1.53 15.37 29.68
N ARG A 12 -1.91 14.12 29.35
CA ARG A 12 -1.69 13.56 28.03
C ARG A 12 -2.52 14.39 27.05
N GLY A 13 -1.86 15.38 26.45
CA GLY A 13 -2.48 16.32 25.54
C GLY A 13 -3.25 15.58 24.45
N ALA A 14 -4.44 16.11 24.15
CA ALA A 14 -5.19 15.72 22.97
C ALA A 14 -4.36 16.08 21.72
N GLY A 15 -3.60 15.10 21.23
CA GLY A 15 -3.09 15.10 19.87
C GLY A 15 -4.24 14.79 18.92
N ASP A 16 -5.13 15.75 18.74
CA ASP A 16 -6.12 15.74 17.67
C ASP A 16 -5.37 15.99 16.35
N ALA A 17 -4.81 14.89 15.81
CA ALA A 17 -3.96 14.87 14.63
C ALA A 17 -4.05 13.51 13.91
N ALA A 18 -5.27 12.98 13.85
CA ALA A 18 -5.62 11.80 13.04
C ALA A 18 -7.04 11.91 12.48
N GLU A 19 -7.45 13.11 12.06
CA GLU A 19 -8.45 13.22 11.00
C GLU A 19 -7.83 12.60 9.73
N HIS A 20 -8.08 11.31 9.52
CA HIS A 20 -7.55 10.54 8.40
C HIS A 20 -8.69 10.07 7.47
N PRO A 21 -9.30 10.99 6.70
CA PRO A 21 -10.20 10.63 5.61
C PRO A 21 -9.36 10.18 4.39
N ALA A 22 -9.46 8.97 3.86
CA ALA A 22 -10.16 7.78 4.32
C ALA A 22 -9.43 6.52 3.77
N PRO A 23 -9.42 5.37 4.46
CA PRO A 23 -8.64 4.19 4.03
C PRO A 23 -9.29 3.33 2.93
N THR A 24 -10.15 3.91 2.08
CA THR A 24 -10.99 3.14 1.14
C THR A 24 -10.20 2.59 -0.05
N ASP A 25 -9.26 3.35 -0.62
CA ASP A 25 -8.35 2.88 -1.68
C ASP A 25 -7.18 2.04 -1.15
N SER A 26 -6.89 2.14 0.15
CA SER A 26 -5.78 1.44 0.80
C SER A 26 -6.06 -0.04 1.03
N GLU A 27 -7.32 -0.44 1.27
CA GLU A 27 -7.68 -1.83 1.53
C GLU A 27 -7.54 -2.74 0.27
N PRO A 28 -8.01 -2.34 -0.93
CA PRO A 28 -7.74 -3.09 -2.15
C PRO A 28 -6.24 -3.19 -2.47
N LEU A 29 -5.47 -2.11 -2.28
CA LEU A 29 -4.01 -2.11 -2.53
C LEU A 29 -3.24 -2.92 -1.48
N ARG A 30 -3.70 -2.98 -0.23
CA ARG A 30 -3.18 -3.90 0.79
C ARG A 30 -3.45 -5.36 0.42
N ARG A 31 -4.68 -5.67 -0.03
CA ARG A 31 -5.01 -6.99 -0.56
C ARG A 31 -4.12 -7.37 -1.75
N PHE A 32 -3.84 -6.43 -2.66
CA PHE A 32 -2.89 -6.63 -3.75
C PHE A 32 -1.48 -6.92 -3.22
N ALA A 33 -0.96 -6.11 -2.28
CA ALA A 33 0.37 -6.31 -1.69
C ALA A 33 0.53 -7.70 -1.07
N GLY A 34 -0.47 -8.20 -0.34
CA GLY A 34 -0.44 -9.56 0.22
C GLY A 34 -0.62 -10.68 -0.82
N ILE A 35 -1.27 -10.43 -1.97
CA ILE A 35 -1.27 -11.39 -3.09
C ILE A 35 0.12 -11.42 -3.76
N TRP A 36 0.70 -10.24 -3.98
CA TRP A 36 2.00 -10.06 -4.60
C TRP A 36 3.14 -10.63 -3.76
N CYS A 37 3.13 -10.39 -2.44
CA CYS A 37 4.04 -11.01 -1.48
C CYS A 37 3.99 -12.53 -1.58
N ARG A 38 2.80 -13.15 -1.48
CA ARG A 38 2.67 -14.62 -1.53
C ARG A 38 3.11 -15.25 -2.86
N ALA A 39 3.03 -14.53 -3.97
CA ALA A 39 3.50 -15.01 -5.27
C ALA A 39 5.03 -14.85 -5.44
N VAL A 40 5.63 -13.81 -4.86
CA VAL A 40 7.01 -13.41 -5.15
C VAL A 40 7.99 -13.80 -4.04
N HIS A 41 7.59 -13.71 -2.77
CA HIS A 41 8.42 -14.09 -1.60
C HIS A 41 9.06 -15.49 -1.70
N PRO A 42 8.33 -16.58 -2.09
CA PRO A 42 8.95 -17.90 -2.21
C PRO A 42 9.90 -18.05 -3.42
N LEU A 43 9.96 -17.06 -4.32
CA LEU A 43 10.81 -17.04 -5.51
C LEU A 43 11.94 -16.01 -5.41
N ALA A 44 11.81 -15.02 -4.52
CA ALA A 44 12.83 -14.01 -4.27
C ALA A 44 13.92 -14.57 -3.36
N ALA A 45 15.18 -14.30 -3.68
CA ALA A 45 16.34 -14.67 -2.84
C ALA A 45 16.51 -13.73 -1.63
N THR A 46 15.40 -13.26 -1.05
CA THR A 46 15.40 -12.22 -0.01
C THR A 46 15.57 -12.77 1.40
N THR A 47 16.26 -12.00 2.24
CA THR A 47 16.38 -12.28 3.69
C THR A 47 15.23 -11.69 4.51
N MET A 48 14.30 -10.95 3.88
CA MET A 48 13.13 -10.37 4.55
C MET A 48 12.09 -11.46 4.88
N THR A 49 11.38 -11.29 6.00
CA THR A 49 10.22 -12.14 6.31
C THR A 49 9.05 -11.80 5.37
N PRO A 50 8.06 -12.70 5.18
CA PRO A 50 6.90 -12.41 4.34
C PRO A 50 6.17 -11.12 4.74
N GLU A 51 6.09 -10.83 6.04
CA GLU A 51 5.43 -9.64 6.57
C GLU A 51 6.21 -8.36 6.24
N ALA A 52 7.53 -8.37 6.49
CA ALA A 52 8.40 -7.24 6.15
C ALA A 52 8.46 -7.01 4.62
N PHE A 53 8.34 -8.07 3.83
CA PHE A 53 8.27 -7.98 2.37
C PHE A 53 6.91 -7.46 1.88
N GLU A 54 5.79 -7.83 2.51
CA GLU A 54 4.47 -7.23 2.22
C GLU A 54 4.45 -5.73 2.57
N GLU A 55 5.02 -5.34 3.72
CA GLU A 55 5.18 -3.93 4.11
C GLU A 55 6.06 -3.15 3.13
N TYR A 56 7.07 -3.78 2.55
CA TYR A 56 7.92 -3.19 1.50
C TYR A 56 7.19 -3.05 0.15
N LEU A 57 6.37 -4.04 -0.24
CA LEU A 57 5.63 -4.02 -1.50
C LEU A 57 4.44 -3.04 -1.49
N LEU A 58 3.82 -2.78 -0.34
CA LEU A 58 2.67 -1.87 -0.24
C LEU A 58 2.93 -0.45 -0.81
N PRO A 59 3.98 0.30 -0.40
CA PRO A 59 4.27 1.61 -0.99
C PRO A 59 4.64 1.53 -2.48
N LEU A 60 5.22 0.42 -2.95
CA LEU A 60 5.49 0.20 -4.37
C LEU A 60 4.19 0.01 -5.16
N ALA A 61 3.23 -0.74 -4.62
CA ALA A 61 1.90 -0.89 -5.20
C ALA A 61 1.16 0.46 -5.30
N HIS A 62 1.22 1.29 -4.27
CA HIS A 62 0.67 2.66 -4.31
C HIS A 62 1.33 3.52 -5.40
N ARG A 63 2.67 3.49 -5.52
CA ARG A 63 3.42 4.22 -6.56
C ARG A 63 3.04 3.77 -7.97
N LEU A 64 2.99 2.47 -8.22
CA LEU A 64 2.64 1.90 -9.52
C LEU A 64 1.17 2.20 -9.90
N SER A 65 0.26 2.09 -8.92
CA SER A 65 -1.16 2.45 -9.03
C SER A 65 -1.35 3.94 -9.37
N ALA A 66 -0.55 4.83 -8.77
CA ALA A 66 -0.56 6.25 -9.08
C ALA A 66 0.01 6.55 -10.49
N ALA A 67 1.14 5.93 -10.86
CA ALA A 67 1.75 6.09 -12.17
C ALA A 67 0.79 5.72 -13.32
N LEU A 68 0.05 4.61 -13.17
CA LEU A 68 -0.97 4.15 -14.12
C LEU A 68 -2.20 5.06 -14.22
N ARG A 69 -2.54 5.80 -13.17
CA ARG A 69 -3.62 6.81 -13.18
C ARG A 69 -3.16 8.19 -13.66
N SER A 70 -1.85 8.41 -13.80
CA SER A 70 -1.31 9.66 -14.34
C SER A 70 -1.63 9.77 -15.85
N SER A 71 -1.95 10.99 -16.28
CA SER A 71 -2.09 11.34 -17.71
C SER A 71 -1.23 12.56 -18.00
N PRO A 72 -0.12 12.43 -18.74
CA PRO A 72 0.42 11.21 -19.33
C PRO A 72 0.89 10.19 -18.29
N PHE A 73 1.03 8.93 -18.71
CA PHE A 73 1.57 7.84 -17.88
C PHE A 73 3.00 8.18 -17.40
N ASP A 74 3.26 8.00 -16.11
CA ASP A 74 4.56 8.29 -15.51
C ASP A 74 5.50 7.07 -15.59
N THR A 75 6.36 7.06 -16.61
CA THR A 75 7.36 6.01 -16.80
C THR A 75 8.44 6.02 -15.72
N GLU A 76 8.83 7.19 -15.20
CA GLU A 76 9.90 7.32 -14.20
C GLU A 76 9.46 6.71 -12.86
N ALA A 77 8.22 6.96 -12.45
CA ALA A 77 7.64 6.33 -11.27
C ALA A 77 7.57 4.80 -11.41
N ALA A 78 7.24 4.29 -12.60
CA ALA A 78 7.22 2.85 -12.87
C ALA A 78 8.62 2.22 -12.89
N TYR A 79 9.61 2.87 -13.51
CA TYR A 79 11.02 2.45 -13.46
C TYR A 79 11.55 2.40 -12.02
N GLY A 80 11.21 3.40 -11.21
CA GLY A 80 11.57 3.44 -9.78
C GLY A 80 10.89 2.38 -8.92
N VAL A 81 9.84 1.70 -9.40
CA VAL A 81 9.27 0.49 -8.77
C VAL A 81 10.04 -0.75 -9.22
N GLY A 82 10.40 -0.85 -10.50
CA GLY A 82 11.24 -1.94 -11.02
C GLY A 82 12.61 -2.00 -10.34
N ALA A 83 13.28 -0.85 -10.17
CA ALA A 83 14.55 -0.75 -9.46
C ALA A 83 14.44 -1.22 -7.99
N ALA A 84 13.38 -0.83 -7.29
CA ALA A 84 13.14 -1.26 -5.91
C ALA A 84 12.93 -2.79 -5.77
N LEU A 85 12.33 -3.43 -6.77
CA LEU A 85 12.22 -4.91 -6.79
C LEU A 85 13.58 -5.57 -7.01
N VAL A 86 14.42 -5.01 -7.87
CA VAL A 86 15.82 -5.47 -8.07
C VAL A 86 16.62 -5.34 -6.78
N ASP A 87 16.53 -4.20 -6.08
CA ASP A 87 17.18 -3.97 -4.78
C ASP A 87 16.70 -4.97 -3.71
N ALA A 88 15.43 -5.38 -3.76
CA ALA A 88 14.83 -6.40 -2.90
C ALA A 88 15.12 -7.85 -3.32
N GLN A 89 16.16 -8.09 -4.14
CA GLN A 89 16.58 -9.40 -4.65
C GLN A 89 15.49 -10.16 -5.44
N CYS A 90 14.53 -9.44 -6.02
CA CYS A 90 13.53 -10.01 -6.94
C CYS A 90 14.07 -10.08 -8.37
N THR A 91 15.30 -10.59 -8.51
CA THR A 91 16.07 -10.66 -9.76
C THR A 91 16.06 -12.05 -10.41
N GLU A 92 15.59 -13.07 -9.69
CA GLU A 92 15.56 -14.44 -10.20
C GLU A 92 14.62 -14.56 -11.41
N PRO A 93 15.02 -15.27 -12.48
CA PRO A 93 14.24 -15.33 -13.72
C PRO A 93 12.88 -16.03 -13.53
N GLU A 94 12.74 -16.88 -12.52
CA GLU A 94 11.48 -17.50 -12.11
C GLU A 94 10.52 -16.52 -11.41
N ALA A 95 11.05 -15.49 -10.74
CA ALA A 95 10.24 -14.49 -10.04
C ALA A 95 9.63 -13.46 -11.03
N LEU A 96 10.34 -13.10 -12.10
CA LEU A 96 9.90 -12.07 -13.06
C LEU A 96 8.51 -12.35 -13.70
N PRO A 97 8.20 -13.57 -14.19
CA PRO A 97 6.85 -13.89 -14.68
C PRO A 97 5.77 -13.79 -13.59
N ALA A 98 6.08 -14.19 -12.34
CA ALA A 98 5.14 -14.11 -11.23
C ALA A 98 4.83 -12.65 -10.83
N ILE A 99 5.87 -11.80 -10.79
CA ILE A 99 5.76 -10.35 -10.55
C ILE A 99 4.83 -9.72 -11.59
N LEU A 100 5.12 -9.92 -12.89
CA LEU A 100 4.35 -9.31 -13.98
C LEU A 100 2.93 -9.88 -14.06
N GLY A 101 2.74 -11.19 -13.85
CA GLY A 101 1.43 -11.82 -13.88
C GLY A 101 0.48 -11.34 -12.77
N VAL A 102 0.99 -11.10 -11.56
CA VAL A 102 0.17 -10.51 -10.47
C VAL A 102 -0.18 -9.05 -10.75
N ILE A 103 0.76 -8.28 -11.30
CA ILE A 103 0.51 -6.87 -11.70
C ILE A 103 -0.61 -6.82 -12.74
N ASP A 104 -0.51 -7.59 -13.82
CA ASP A 104 -1.53 -7.63 -14.89
C ASP A 104 -2.91 -8.09 -14.37
N ALA A 105 -2.96 -9.20 -13.65
CA ALA A 105 -4.22 -9.80 -13.21
C ALA A 105 -4.95 -9.03 -12.08
N HIS A 106 -4.22 -8.34 -11.20
CA HIS A 106 -4.80 -7.83 -9.95
C HIS A 106 -4.63 -6.33 -9.72
N LEU A 107 -3.61 -5.67 -10.28
CA LEU A 107 -3.34 -4.27 -9.94
C LEU A 107 -4.48 -3.35 -10.39
N VAL A 108 -5.02 -3.53 -11.60
CA VAL A 108 -6.14 -2.71 -12.12
C VAL A 108 -7.41 -2.90 -11.28
N SER A 109 -7.74 -4.15 -10.94
CA SER A 109 -8.90 -4.49 -10.09
C SER A 109 -8.80 -3.91 -8.68
N CYS A 110 -7.57 -3.76 -8.15
CA CYS A 110 -7.29 -3.14 -6.86
C CYS A 110 -7.02 -1.63 -6.92
N SER A 111 -6.87 -1.05 -8.13
CA SER A 111 -6.57 0.38 -8.33
C SER A 111 -7.78 1.21 -8.77
N THR A 112 -8.90 0.55 -9.07
CA THR A 112 -10.15 1.22 -9.41
C THR A 112 -10.92 1.54 -8.12
N PRO A 113 -11.10 2.82 -7.75
CA PRO A 113 -12.04 3.15 -6.70
C PRO A 113 -13.42 2.68 -7.16
N ALA A 114 -14.12 1.91 -6.31
CA ALA A 114 -15.46 1.43 -6.63
C ALA A 114 -16.32 2.64 -7.04
N ALA A 115 -16.77 2.65 -8.30
CA ALA A 115 -17.37 3.83 -8.91
C ALA A 115 -18.49 4.38 -8.01
N PRO A 116 -18.52 5.71 -7.76
CA PRO A 116 -19.49 6.29 -6.84
C PRO A 116 -20.88 5.86 -7.28
N SER A 117 -21.57 5.13 -6.40
CA SER A 117 -22.87 4.54 -6.69
C SER A 117 -23.82 5.65 -7.11
N ARG A 118 -24.10 5.70 -8.42
CA ARG A 118 -24.95 6.71 -9.05
C ARG A 118 -26.33 6.59 -8.42
N GLN A 119 -26.58 7.39 -7.39
CA GLN A 119 -27.83 7.37 -6.65
C GLN A 119 -28.96 7.59 -7.67
N PRO A 120 -29.96 6.70 -7.74
CA PRO A 120 -31.07 6.88 -8.65
C PRO A 120 -31.76 8.19 -8.25
N SER A 121 -31.75 9.16 -9.17
CA SER A 121 -32.38 10.45 -8.96
C SER A 121 -33.83 10.22 -8.58
N ALA A 122 -34.26 10.76 -7.44
CA ALA A 122 -35.68 10.81 -7.12
C ALA A 122 -36.37 11.66 -8.19
N GLU A 123 -37.24 11.04 -8.98
CA GLU A 123 -38.13 11.71 -9.92
C GLU A 123 -39.32 12.29 -9.12
N PRO A 124 -39.75 13.54 -9.40
CA PRO A 124 -40.69 14.28 -8.54
C PRO A 124 -42.17 13.87 -8.66
#